data_AF-A4XFS9-F1
#
_entry.id   AF-A4XFS9-F1
#
_cell.length_a   1.000
_cell.length_b   1.000
_cell.length_c   1.000
_cell.angle_alpha   90.00
_cell.angle_beta   90.00
_cell.angle_gamma   90.00
#
_symmetry.space_group_name_H-M   'P 1'
#
loop_
_entity.id
_entity.type
_entity.pdbx_description
1 polymer ?
#
loop_
_entity_poly.entity_id
_entity_poly.type
_entity_poly.pdbx_seq_one_letter_code
_entity_poly.pdbx_strand_id
1 'polypeptide(L)' 'MKVVIDRFEGKFAVLELENGKIVNVPIDIIPQGAKEGDVLLIEIDKKETENRQKRISKLFEELKE' A
#
# COMPACT_ATOMS: atom_id res chain seq x y z
N MET A 1 9.33 -5.09 -1.22
CA MET A 1 10.17 -3.91 -1.51
C MET A 1 10.27 -3.08 -0.24
N LYS A 2 11.46 -2.56 0.08
CA LYS A 2 11.62 -1.67 1.23
C LYS A 2 11.69 -0.24 0.74
N VAL A 3 11.07 0.69 1.47
CA VAL A 3 11.13 2.11 1.17
C VAL A 3 11.31 2.88 2.46
N VAL A 4 11.96 4.04 2.42
CA VAL A 4 12.22 4.87 3.60
C VAL A 4 11.35 6.11 3.54
N ILE A 5 10.77 6.51 4.66
CA ILE A 5 10.09 7.80 4.78
C ILE A 5 11.17 8.88 4.92
N ASP A 6 11.38 9.69 3.89
CA ASP A 6 12.35 10.81 3.93
C ASP A 6 11.79 11.96 4.78
N ARG A 7 10.57 12.43 4.45
CA ARG A 7 9.89 13.51 5.17
C ARG A 7 8.38 13.51 5.00
N PHE A 8 7.67 14.25 5.85
CA PHE A 8 6.25 14.56 5.66
C PHE A 8 6.04 16.01 5.19
N GLU A 9 5.27 16.18 4.12
CA GLU A 9 4.90 17.47 3.54
C GLU A 9 3.38 17.64 3.54
N GLY A 10 2.85 18.22 4.62
CA GLY A 10 1.43 18.48 4.78
C GLY A 10 0.59 17.20 4.75
N LYS A 11 -0.07 16.92 3.63
CA LYS A 11 -0.91 15.72 3.42
C LYS A 11 -0.20 14.59 2.66
N PHE A 12 1.09 14.78 2.35
CA PHE A 12 1.88 13.81 1.60
C PHE A 12 3.08 13.34 2.42
N ALA A 13 3.47 12.09 2.21
CA ALA A 13 4.74 11.52 2.67
C ALA A 13 5.67 11.38 1.46
N VAL A 14 6.90 11.82 1.62
CA VAL A 14 7.98 11.69 0.65
C VAL A 14 8.71 10.40 0.97
N LEU A 15 8.69 9.44 0.05
CA LEU A 15 9.34 8.14 0.21
C LEU A 15 10.56 8.02 -0.70
N GLU A 16 11.66 7.52 -0.17
CA GLU A 16 12.84 7.13 -0.92
C GLU A 16 12.79 5.63 -1.23
N LEU A 17 12.86 5.30 -2.52
CA LEU A 17 12.91 3.93 -3.02
C LEU A 17 14.35 3.40 -3.06
N GLU A 18 14.52 2.09 -3.08
CA GLU A 18 15.86 1.43 -3.12
C GLU A 18 16.70 1.81 -4.36
N ASN A 19 16.06 2.31 -5.41
CA ASN A 19 16.73 2.79 -6.63
C ASN A 19 17.07 4.30 -6.60
N GLY A 20 16.94 4.96 -5.44
CA GLY A 20 17.19 6.39 -5.25
C GLY A 20 16.12 7.30 -5.84
N LYS A 21 15.00 6.75 -6.35
CA LYS A 21 13.86 7.57 -6.75
C LYS A 21 13.07 8.02 -5.54
N ILE A 22 12.54 9.24 -5.64
CA ILE A 22 11.66 9.81 -4.64
C ILE A 22 10.23 9.79 -5.17
N VAL A 23 9.29 9.36 -4.33
CA VAL A 23 7.86 9.33 -4.65
C VAL A 23 7.04 9.99 -3.55
N ASN A 24 6.04 10.76 -3.95
CA ASN A 24 5.10 11.38 -3.02
C ASN A 24 3.83 10.55 -2.95
N VAL A 25 3.43 10.17 -1.74
CA VAL A 25 2.20 9.40 -1.52
C VAL A 25 1.31 10.11 -0.49
N PRO A 26 -0.03 9.94 -0.56
CA PRO A 26 -0.93 10.46 0.47
C PRO A 26 -0.59 9.89 1.85
N ILE A 27 -0.68 10.70 2.91
CA ILE A 27 -0.42 10.22 4.27
C ILE A 27 -1.43 9.16 4.72
N ASP A 28 -2.64 9.14 4.15
CA ASP A 28 -3.69 8.17 4.46
C ASP A 28 -3.31 6.71 4.18
N ILE A 29 -2.34 6.47 3.30
CA ILE A 29 -1.86 5.10 3.02
C ILE A 29 -0.70 4.67 3.92
N ILE A 30 -0.16 5.59 4.72
CA ILE A 30 0.96 5.34 5.62
C ILE A 30 0.42 4.79 6.94
N PRO A 31 1.04 3.74 7.52
CA PRO A 31 0.62 3.22 8.82
C PRO A 31 0.68 4.28 9.91
N GLN A 32 -0.34 4.31 10.77
CA GLN A 32 -0.39 5.23 11.91
C GLN A 32 0.83 5.02 12.81
N GLY A 33 1.45 6.13 13.22
CA GLY A 33 2.64 6.11 14.08
C GLY A 33 3.97 6.04 13.33
N ALA A 34 3.97 5.95 12.00
CA ALA A 34 5.20 6.07 11.21
C ALA A 34 5.77 7.49 11.28
N LYS A 35 7.11 7.61 11.34
CA LYS A 35 7.86 8.86 11.40
C LYS A 35 8.94 8.92 10.31
N GLU A 36 9.53 10.10 10.15
CA GLU A 36 10.68 10.30 9.24
C GLU A 36 11.83 9.37 9.65
N GLY A 37 12.44 8.74 8.65
CA GLY A 37 13.47 7.70 8.80
C GLY A 37 12.93 6.28 8.99
N ASP A 38 11.62 6.06 9.17
CA ASP A 38 11.07 4.70 9.27
C ASP A 38 11.11 3.98 7.91
N VAL A 39 11.29 2.66 7.98
CA VAL A 39 11.33 1.79 6.79
C VAL A 39 9.98 1.08 6.65
N LEU A 40 9.32 1.29 5.52
CA LEU A 40 8.09 0.60 5.15
C LEU A 40 8.39 -0.62 4.28
N LEU A 41 7.63 -1.70 4.51
CA LEU A 41 7.64 -2.89 3.68
C LEU A 41 6.41 -2.89 2.78
N ILE A 42 6.64 -2.83 1.47
CA ILE A 42 5.60 -2.95 0.44
C ILE A 42 5.65 -4.35 -0.13
N GLU A 43 4.55 -5.09 0.01
CA GLU A 43 4.41 -6.46 -0.47
C GLU A 43 3.05 -6.69 -1.15
N ILE A 44 3.00 -7.71 -2.01
CA ILE A 44 1.75 -8.15 -2.62
C ILE A 44 1.16 -9.25 -1.74
N ASP A 45 0.02 -8.96 -1.13
CA ASP A 45 -0.75 -9.98 -0.43
C ASP A 45 -1.52 -10.86 -1.44
N LYS A 46 -0.89 -11.95 -1.85
CA LYS A 46 -1.49 -12.94 -2.75
C LYS A 46 -2.73 -13.59 -2.14
N LYS A 47 -2.73 -13.80 -0.82
CA LYS A 47 -3.82 -14.50 -0.12
C LYS A 47 -5.08 -13.65 -0.11
N GLU A 48 -4.98 -12.37 0.24
CA GLU A 48 -6.12 -11.46 0.12
C GLU A 48 -6.52 -11.28 -1.35
N THR A 49 -5.56 -11.17 -2.28
CA THR A 49 -5.88 -11.11 -3.71
C THR A 49 -6.75 -12.30 -4.17
N GLU A 50 -6.43 -13.52 -3.73
CA GLU A 50 -7.24 -14.72 -4.00
C GLU A 50 -8.61 -14.68 -3.30
N ASN A 51 -8.67 -14.21 -2.06
CA ASN A 51 -9.94 -14.07 -1.33
C ASN A 51 -10.88 -13.08 -2.02
N ARG A 52 -10.35 -11.95 -2.50
CA ARG A 52 -11.10 -10.97 -3.28
C ARG A 52 -11.64 -11.58 -4.56
N GLN A 53 -10.82 -12.33 -5.30
CA GLN A 53 -11.28 -13.03 -6.51
C GLN A 53 -12.42 -14.00 -6.20
N LYS A 54 -12.26 -14.84 -5.16
CA LYS A 54 -13.32 -15.78 -4.73
C LYS A 54 -14.62 -15.06 -4.35
N ARG A 55 -14.53 -13.91 -3.67
CA ARG A 55 -15.71 -13.11 -3.30
C ARG A 55 -16.42 -12.57 -4.55
N ILE A 56 -15.67 -12.07 -5.53
CA ILE A 56 -16.23 -11.56 -6.79
C ILE A 56 -16.89 -12.69 -7.58
N SER A 57 -16.24 -13.86 -7.68
CA SER A 57 -16.82 -15.02 -8.35
C SER A 57 -18.15 -15.44 -7.73
N LYS A 58 -18.23 -15.49 -6.40
CA LYS A 58 -19.48 -15.81 -5.69
C LYS A 58 -20.61 -14.82 -6.01
N LEU A 59 -20.32 -13.51 -5.95
CA LEU A 59 -21.32 -12.48 -6.29
C LEU A 59 -21.81 -12.63 -7.73
N PHE A 60 -20.94 -13.04 -8.65
CA PHE A 60 -21.31 -13.26 -10.04
C PHE A 60 -22.19 -14.50 -10.22
N GLU A 61 -21.95 -15.56 -9.44
CA GLU A 61 -22.82 -16.75 -9.41
C GLU A 61 -24.21 -16.41 -8.87
N GLU A 62 -24.29 -15.65 -7.77
CA GLU A 62 -25.57 -15.21 -7.16
C GLU A 62 -26.42 -14.33 -8.09
N LEU A 63 -25.81 -13.59 -9.01
CA LEU A 63 -26.52 -12.77 -10.00
C LEU A 63 -27.04 -13.56 -11.21
N LYS A 64 -26.58 -14.80 -11.39
CA LYS A 64 -26.89 -15.63 -12.55
C LYS A 64 -28.05 -16.59 -12.29
N GLU A 65 -28.47 -16.72 -11.03
CA GLU A 65 -29.72 -17.36 -10.59
C GLU A 65 -30.90 -16.39 -10.63
#